data_AF-A0A6N8NHQ3-F1
#
_entry.id   AF-A0A6N8NHQ3-F1
#
_cell.length_a   1.000
_cell.length_b   1.000
_cell.length_c   1.000
_cell.angle_alpha   90.00
_cell.angle_beta   90.00
_cell.angle_gamma   90.00
#
_symmetry.space_group_name_H-M   'P 1'
#
loop_
_entity.id
_entity.type
_entity.pdbx_description
1 polymer ?
#
loop_
_entity_poly.entity_id
_entity_poly.type
_entity_poly.pdbx_seq_one_letter_code
_entity_poly.pdbx_strand_id
1 'polypeptide(L)'
;MRLAPLYRNALLLTGLLLSGIAAVQAADWPRQITDSRGTHTLESQPQRIVSTSVTLTGSLLAIDAPVIASGATTPNNRVADDQGFLRQWSKVAKERKLQRLYIGEPSAEAVAAQMPDLILISATGGDSALALYDQLSTIAPTLIINYDDKSWQSLLT
;
A
#
# COMPACT_ATOMS: atom_id res chain seq x y z
N MET A 1 67.18 35.75 -27.53
CA MET A 1 66.44 36.98 -27.16
C MET A 1 64.96 36.71 -27.44
N ARG A 2 64.07 36.88 -26.45
CA ARG A 2 63.12 38.02 -26.29
C ARG A 2 62.12 38.14 -27.46
N LEU A 3 60.78 38.19 -27.28
CA LEU A 3 59.93 38.28 -26.06
C LEU A 3 58.51 37.72 -26.34
N ALA A 4 57.83 37.24 -25.30
CA ALA A 4 56.36 37.27 -25.13
C ALA A 4 56.03 38.30 -24.01
N PRO A 5 54.78 38.72 -23.66
CA PRO A 5 53.52 37.95 -23.53
C PRO A 5 52.41 38.47 -24.51
N LEU A 6 51.06 38.46 -24.37
CA LEU A 6 50.07 38.47 -23.26
C LEU A 6 48.71 37.80 -23.63
N TYR A 7 47.95 37.45 -22.58
CA TYR A 7 46.48 37.34 -22.38
C TYR A 7 45.51 37.78 -23.52
N ARG A 8 44.29 37.21 -23.67
CA ARG A 8 43.23 37.19 -22.63
C ARG A 8 42.04 36.23 -22.92
N ASN A 9 41.34 35.86 -21.84
CA ASN A 9 40.28 34.86 -21.66
C ASN A 9 39.01 34.95 -22.56
N ALA A 10 38.44 33.78 -22.91
CA ALA A 10 36.99 33.49 -22.98
C ALA A 10 36.79 31.94 -22.98
N LEU A 11 36.61 31.29 -21.83
CA LEU A 11 35.36 31.00 -21.08
C LEU A 11 34.56 29.79 -21.62
N LEU A 12 34.12 28.91 -20.72
CA LEU A 12 33.45 27.64 -21.03
C LEU A 12 31.98 27.84 -21.46
N LEU A 13 31.45 26.87 -22.21
CA LEU A 13 30.02 26.62 -22.32
C LEU A 13 29.72 25.14 -21.99
N THR A 14 29.27 24.92 -20.75
CA THR A 14 28.78 23.63 -20.24
C THR A 14 27.39 23.29 -20.81
N GLY A 15 27.15 22.01 -21.12
CA GLY A 15 25.86 21.55 -21.66
C GLY A 15 25.52 20.09 -21.34
N LEU A 16 26.02 19.54 -20.23
CA LEU A 16 25.75 18.15 -19.84
C LEU A 16 24.35 18.00 -19.22
N LEU A 17 23.32 18.03 -20.07
CA LEU A 17 21.97 17.61 -19.71
C LEU A 17 21.92 16.09 -19.61
N LEU A 18 21.89 15.54 -18.39
CA LEU A 18 21.41 14.17 -18.16
C LEU A 18 20.90 13.99 -16.73
N SER A 19 19.57 13.81 -16.65
CA SER A 19 18.83 13.15 -15.57
C SER A 19 19.23 13.48 -14.12
N GLY A 20 18.54 14.48 -13.55
CA GLY A 20 18.28 14.48 -12.11
C GLY A 20 17.42 13.26 -11.77
N ILE A 21 18.05 12.16 -11.38
CA ILE A 21 17.36 10.98 -10.86
C ILE A 21 16.71 11.42 -9.55
N ALA A 22 15.40 11.60 -9.54
CA ALA A 22 14.64 11.76 -8.31
C ALA A 22 14.71 10.42 -7.56
N ALA A 23 15.71 10.29 -6.68
CA ALA A 23 15.79 9.19 -5.76
C ALA A 23 14.53 9.25 -4.88
N VAL A 24 13.60 8.33 -5.11
CA VAL A 24 12.54 8.03 -4.15
C VAL A 24 13.25 7.69 -2.85
N GLN A 25 13.10 8.54 -1.84
CA GLN A 25 13.58 8.22 -0.51
C GLN A 25 12.71 7.09 0.02
N ALA A 26 13.15 5.85 -0.20
CA ALA A 26 12.63 4.67 0.47
C ALA A 26 12.94 4.81 1.95
N ALA A 27 12.11 5.60 2.67
CA ALA A 27 12.41 6.03 4.02
C ALA A 27 12.57 4.82 4.93
N ASP A 28 13.64 4.85 5.73
CA ASP A 28 14.31 3.66 6.24
C ASP A 28 13.39 2.69 7.01
N TRP A 29 13.74 1.41 6.92
CA TRP A 29 13.09 0.31 7.64
C TRP A 29 14.08 -0.25 8.68
N PRO A 30 13.62 -0.75 9.84
CA PRO A 30 12.22 -0.97 10.23
C PRO A 30 11.43 0.31 10.53
N ARG A 31 10.11 0.28 10.29
CA ARG A 31 9.16 1.33 10.73
C ARG A 31 8.25 0.79 11.83
N GLN A 32 7.83 1.66 12.75
CA GLN A 32 6.84 1.32 13.78
C GLN A 32 5.51 2.03 13.56
N ILE A 33 4.42 1.35 13.88
CA ILE A 33 3.06 1.91 13.93
C ILE A 33 2.34 1.41 15.19
N THR A 34 1.65 2.32 15.86
CA THR A 34 0.73 1.97 16.95
C THR A 34 -0.69 1.90 16.43
N ASP A 35 -1.38 0.79 16.72
CA ASP A 35 -2.82 0.62 16.51
C ASP A 35 -3.55 0.32 17.83
N SER A 36 -4.80 -0.14 17.75
CA SER A 36 -5.62 -0.48 18.93
C SER A 36 -5.16 -1.71 19.74
N ARG A 37 -4.21 -2.51 19.23
CA ARG A 37 -3.61 -3.67 19.93
C ARG A 37 -2.18 -3.39 20.42
N GLY A 38 -1.51 -2.35 19.93
CA GLY A 38 -0.20 -1.90 20.44
C GLY A 38 0.71 -1.37 19.34
N THR A 39 2.02 -1.29 19.63
CA THR A 39 3.02 -0.92 18.62
C THR A 39 3.54 -2.15 17.89
N HIS A 40 3.32 -2.18 16.58
CA HIS A 40 3.85 -3.16 15.64
C HIS A 40 5.13 -2.63 15.01
N THR A 41 6.07 -3.52 14.72
CA THR A 41 7.27 -3.19 13.92
C THR A 41 7.16 -3.90 12.58
N LEU A 42 7.33 -3.14 11.49
CA LEU A 42 7.42 -3.64 10.13
C LEU A 42 8.89 -3.59 9.71
N GLU A 43 9.48 -4.76 9.46
CA GLU A 43 10.92 -4.89 9.16
C GLU A 43 11.31 -4.44 7.74
N SER A 44 10.34 -4.35 6.83
CA SER A 44 10.55 -3.93 5.43
C SER A 44 9.25 -3.42 4.80
N GLN A 45 9.34 -2.77 3.64
CA GLN A 45 8.18 -2.24 2.94
C GLN A 45 7.25 -3.36 2.43
N PRO A 46 5.98 -3.40 2.86
CA PRO A 46 5.01 -4.39 2.38
C PRO A 46 4.86 -4.38 0.85
N GLN A 47 4.92 -5.56 0.23
CA GLN A 47 4.75 -5.79 -1.21
C GLN A 47 3.53 -6.68 -1.52
N ARG A 48 2.90 -7.27 -0.49
CA ARG A 48 1.85 -8.29 -0.57
C ARG A 48 0.75 -7.99 0.44
N ILE A 49 0.17 -6.80 0.34
CA ILE A 49 -0.86 -6.34 1.28
C ILE A 49 -2.17 -7.08 1.00
N VAL A 50 -2.78 -7.63 2.05
CA VAL A 50 -4.15 -8.15 2.04
C VAL A 50 -5.03 -7.25 2.89
N SER A 51 -6.17 -6.80 2.34
CA SER A 51 -7.18 -6.07 3.09
C SER A 51 -8.41 -6.95 3.33
N THR A 52 -8.82 -7.11 4.59
CA THR A 52 -10.06 -7.83 4.91
C THR A 52 -11.31 -7.00 4.63
N SER A 53 -11.14 -5.68 4.54
CA SER A 53 -12.21 -4.70 4.36
C SER A 53 -12.32 -4.23 2.91
N VAL A 54 -13.52 -4.41 2.34
CA VAL A 54 -13.86 -3.89 1.00
C VAL A 54 -13.93 -2.36 0.99
N THR A 55 -14.18 -1.72 2.13
CA THR A 55 -14.21 -0.26 2.27
C THR A 55 -12.78 0.30 2.26
N LEU A 56 -11.89 -0.25 3.10
CA LEU A 56 -10.49 0.18 3.26
C LEU A 56 -9.68 0.00 1.97
N THR A 57 -9.95 -1.06 1.21
CA THR A 57 -9.31 -1.33 -0.10
C THR A 57 -9.44 -0.15 -1.07
N GLY A 58 -10.55 0.59 -1.05
CA GLY A 58 -10.71 1.77 -1.89
C GLY A 58 -9.68 2.86 -1.59
N SER A 59 -9.40 3.10 -0.31
CA SER A 59 -8.39 4.07 0.14
C SER A 59 -6.96 3.59 -0.11
N LEU A 60 -6.70 2.28 0.05
CA LEU A 60 -5.40 1.69 -0.25
C LEU A 60 -5.04 1.79 -1.74
N LEU A 61 -6.00 1.48 -2.63
CA LEU A 61 -5.81 1.62 -4.07
C LEU A 61 -5.56 3.07 -4.50
N ALA A 62 -6.16 4.04 -3.81
CA ALA A 62 -6.03 5.47 -4.09
C ALA A 62 -4.68 6.09 -3.68
N ILE A 63 -3.88 5.38 -2.87
CA ILE A 63 -2.48 5.76 -2.52
C ILE A 63 -1.44 4.83 -3.17
N ASP A 64 -1.84 4.12 -4.23
CA ASP A 64 -1.00 3.19 -5.00
C ASP A 64 -0.37 2.02 -4.21
N ALA A 65 -0.91 1.71 -3.03
CA ALA A 65 -0.42 0.62 -2.18
C ALA A 65 -0.51 -0.76 -2.89
N PRO A 66 0.48 -1.66 -2.67
CA PRO A 66 0.56 -2.97 -3.31
C PRO A 66 -0.40 -4.00 -2.69
N VAL A 67 -1.71 -3.75 -2.83
CA VAL A 67 -2.76 -4.67 -2.41
C VAL A 67 -2.91 -5.80 -3.42
N ILE A 68 -2.68 -7.04 -2.98
CA ILE A 68 -2.79 -8.25 -3.82
C ILE A 68 -4.18 -8.89 -3.76
N ALA A 69 -4.88 -8.76 -2.63
CA ALA A 69 -6.23 -9.30 -2.47
C ALA A 69 -7.09 -8.51 -1.47
N SER A 70 -8.41 -8.58 -1.66
CA SER A 70 -9.42 -7.86 -0.88
C SER A 70 -10.60 -8.76 -0.51
N GLY A 71 -11.17 -8.54 0.67
CA GLY A 71 -12.56 -8.93 0.96
C GLY A 71 -13.53 -8.23 -0.01
N ALA A 72 -14.69 -8.84 -0.25
CA ALA A 72 -15.72 -8.28 -1.14
C ALA A 72 -17.11 -8.31 -0.48
N THR A 73 -18.01 -7.43 -0.94
CA THR A 73 -19.43 -7.47 -0.57
C THR A 73 -20.23 -8.30 -1.60
N THR A 74 -21.53 -8.50 -1.38
CA THR A 74 -22.41 -9.26 -2.28
C THR A 74 -22.33 -8.76 -3.72
N PRO A 75 -21.91 -9.58 -4.71
CA PRO A 75 -21.75 -9.13 -6.09
C PRO A 75 -23.03 -8.65 -6.78
N ASN A 76 -22.86 -7.97 -7.92
CA ASN A 76 -23.91 -7.54 -8.84
C ASN A 76 -25.00 -6.63 -8.22
N ASN A 77 -24.64 -5.87 -7.19
CA ASN A 77 -25.55 -4.95 -6.51
C ASN A 77 -25.38 -3.48 -6.98
N ARG A 78 -26.17 -2.56 -6.40
CA ARG A 78 -26.17 -1.12 -6.73
C ARG A 78 -24.80 -0.43 -6.57
N VAL A 79 -24.00 -0.83 -5.58
CA VAL A 79 -22.70 -0.24 -5.25
C VAL A 79 -21.49 -1.11 -5.64
N ALA A 80 -21.69 -2.41 -5.88
CA ALA A 80 -20.62 -3.37 -6.17
C ALA A 80 -20.77 -4.07 -7.53
N ASP A 81 -19.65 -4.52 -8.09
CA ASP A 81 -19.55 -5.17 -9.40
C ASP A 81 -19.76 -6.70 -9.36
N ASP A 82 -19.48 -7.38 -10.47
CA ASP A 82 -19.51 -8.83 -10.67
C ASP A 82 -18.57 -9.63 -9.75
N GLN A 83 -17.51 -9.01 -9.21
CA GLN A 83 -16.68 -9.64 -8.19
C GLN A 83 -17.14 -9.29 -6.76
N GLY A 84 -17.87 -8.18 -6.58
CA GLY A 84 -18.27 -7.67 -5.26
C GLY A 84 -17.35 -6.54 -4.77
N PHE A 85 -16.53 -5.98 -5.66
CA PHE A 85 -15.72 -4.79 -5.42
C PHE A 85 -16.53 -3.53 -5.68
N LEU A 86 -16.28 -2.44 -4.93
CA LEU A 86 -17.10 -1.24 -5.05
C LEU A 86 -16.84 -0.54 -6.39
N ARG A 87 -17.91 -0.16 -7.09
CA ARG A 87 -17.88 0.39 -8.46
C ARG A 87 -17.02 1.65 -8.63
N GLN A 88 -16.72 2.35 -7.53
CA GLN A 88 -15.85 3.53 -7.51
C GLN A 88 -14.38 3.19 -7.82
N TRP A 89 -13.90 2.01 -7.41
CA TRP A 89 -12.51 1.58 -7.56
C TRP A 89 -12.34 0.23 -8.26
N SER A 90 -13.42 -0.51 -8.53
CA SER A 90 -13.37 -1.85 -9.13
C SER A 90 -12.65 -1.92 -10.48
N LYS A 91 -12.68 -0.83 -11.27
CA LYS A 91 -11.87 -0.72 -12.50
C LYS A 91 -10.36 -0.81 -12.20
N VAL A 92 -9.87 -0.03 -11.24
CA VAL A 92 -8.46 -0.01 -10.82
C VAL A 92 -8.05 -1.36 -10.23
N ALA A 93 -8.94 -2.00 -9.46
CA ALA A 93 -8.72 -3.36 -8.95
C ALA A 93 -8.53 -4.38 -10.09
N LYS A 94 -9.35 -4.33 -11.15
CA LYS A 94 -9.21 -5.22 -12.31
C LYS A 94 -7.95 -4.93 -13.11
N GLU A 95 -7.57 -3.67 -13.28
CA GLU A 95 -6.31 -3.25 -13.92
C GLU A 95 -5.07 -3.75 -13.13
N ARG A 96 -5.13 -3.71 -11.79
CA ARG A 96 -4.09 -4.24 -10.89
C ARG A 96 -4.19 -5.75 -10.62
N LYS A 97 -5.18 -6.45 -11.21
CA LYS A 97 -5.44 -7.89 -11.03
C LYS A 97 -5.68 -8.31 -9.57
N LEU A 98 -6.26 -7.41 -8.77
CA LEU A 98 -6.60 -7.62 -7.36
C LEU A 98 -7.48 -8.87 -7.19
N GLN A 99 -7.08 -9.80 -6.33
CA GLN A 99 -7.85 -11.02 -6.08
C GLN A 99 -8.97 -10.78 -5.07
N ARG A 100 -10.10 -11.50 -5.22
CA ARG A 100 -11.15 -11.57 -4.21
C ARG A 100 -10.86 -12.73 -3.26
N LEU A 101 -10.87 -12.45 -1.96
CA LEU A 101 -10.73 -13.46 -0.91
C LEU A 101 -12.06 -14.24 -0.71
N TYR A 102 -13.10 -13.52 -0.29
CA TYR A 102 -14.39 -14.04 0.15
C TYR A 102 -15.50 -13.01 -0.12
N ILE A 103 -16.75 -13.37 0.14
CA ILE A 103 -17.93 -12.49 0.03
C ILE A 103 -18.59 -12.38 1.41
N GLY A 104 -18.64 -11.19 1.98
CA GLY A 104 -19.20 -10.94 3.32
C GLY A 104 -18.28 -11.44 4.43
N GLU A 105 -18.45 -12.71 4.82
CA GLU A 105 -17.80 -13.29 6.00
C GLU A 105 -16.29 -13.52 5.81
N PRO A 106 -15.44 -13.02 6.73
CA PRO A 106 -13.99 -13.27 6.69
C PRO A 106 -13.58 -14.73 6.88
N SER A 107 -12.47 -15.12 6.24
CA SER A 107 -11.80 -16.42 6.40
C SER A 107 -10.30 -16.22 6.52
N ALA A 108 -9.68 -16.81 7.55
CA ALA A 108 -8.24 -16.77 7.74
C ALA A 108 -7.50 -17.66 6.72
N GLU A 109 -8.13 -18.75 6.29
CA GLU A 109 -7.62 -19.67 5.26
C GLU A 109 -7.50 -18.99 3.90
N ALA A 110 -8.51 -18.20 3.52
CA ALA A 110 -8.50 -17.41 2.29
C ALA A 110 -7.39 -16.34 2.29
N VAL A 111 -7.06 -15.78 3.46
CA VAL A 111 -5.93 -14.85 3.65
C VAL A 111 -4.59 -15.61 3.61
N ALA A 112 -4.47 -16.74 4.31
CA ALA A 112 -3.26 -17.57 4.32
C ALA A 112 -2.84 -18.02 2.92
N ALA A 113 -3.81 -18.41 2.08
CA ALA A 113 -3.59 -18.82 0.70
C ALA A 113 -2.96 -17.72 -0.19
N GLN A 114 -3.03 -16.44 0.22
CA GLN A 114 -2.39 -15.34 -0.51
C GLN A 114 -0.93 -15.13 -0.12
N MET A 115 -0.43 -15.70 0.98
CA MET A 115 0.90 -15.44 1.55
C MET A 115 1.19 -13.92 1.64
N PRO A 116 0.43 -13.16 2.45
CA PRO A 116 0.66 -11.74 2.65
C PRO A 116 1.94 -11.44 3.44
N ASP A 117 2.46 -10.22 3.30
CA ASP A 117 3.46 -9.64 4.21
C ASP A 117 2.86 -8.58 5.15
N LEU A 118 1.64 -8.12 4.86
CA LEU A 118 0.84 -7.24 5.73
C LEU A 118 -0.64 -7.56 5.55
N ILE A 119 -1.37 -7.68 6.67
CA ILE A 119 -2.83 -7.82 6.71
C ILE A 119 -3.43 -6.55 7.33
N LEU A 120 -4.44 -5.97 6.68
CA LEU A 120 -5.13 -4.76 7.11
C LEU A 120 -6.61 -5.07 7.41
N ILE A 121 -7.00 -4.84 8.66
CA ILE A 121 -8.36 -5.08 9.19
C ILE A 121 -9.02 -3.73 9.48
N SER A 122 -10.29 -3.54 9.11
CA SER A 122 -11.07 -2.38 9.57
C SER A 122 -11.45 -2.53 11.05
N ALA A 123 -11.23 -1.48 11.85
CA ALA A 123 -11.53 -1.48 13.29
C ALA A 123 -13.02 -1.63 13.61
N THR A 124 -13.89 -1.21 12.69
CA THR A 124 -15.35 -1.22 12.83
C THR A 124 -16.01 -1.47 11.46
N GLY A 125 -17.34 -1.65 11.45
CA GLY A 125 -18.14 -1.85 10.24
C GLY A 125 -18.42 -3.31 9.91
N GLY A 126 -19.35 -3.54 8.99
CA GLY A 126 -19.80 -4.87 8.57
C GLY A 126 -18.82 -5.64 7.67
N ASP A 127 -17.61 -5.11 7.45
CA ASP A 127 -16.50 -5.74 6.74
C ASP A 127 -15.26 -5.91 7.63
N SER A 128 -15.43 -5.77 8.96
CA SER A 128 -14.38 -5.95 9.95
C SER A 128 -14.11 -7.44 10.22
N ALA A 129 -12.83 -7.83 10.09
CA ALA A 129 -12.34 -9.15 10.47
C ALA A 129 -11.71 -9.17 11.89
N LEU A 130 -12.05 -8.20 12.76
CA LEU A 130 -11.45 -8.06 14.09
C LEU A 130 -11.59 -9.33 14.96
N ALA A 131 -12.67 -10.10 14.77
CA ALA A 131 -12.88 -11.39 15.44
C ALA A 131 -11.88 -12.49 15.02
N LEU A 132 -11.20 -12.34 13.88
CA LEU A 132 -10.15 -13.25 13.41
C LEU A 132 -8.72 -12.71 13.66
N TYR A 133 -8.57 -11.55 14.33
CA TYR A 133 -7.26 -10.89 14.47
C TYR A 133 -6.15 -11.82 14.97
N ASP A 134 -6.42 -12.64 16.00
CA ASP A 134 -5.38 -13.51 16.59
C ASP A 134 -4.98 -14.66 15.64
N GLN A 135 -5.87 -15.09 14.74
CA GLN A 135 -5.57 -16.03 13.66
C GLN A 135 -4.79 -15.36 12.52
N LEU A 136 -5.22 -14.16 12.11
CA LEU A 136 -4.60 -13.39 11.04
C LEU A 136 -3.17 -12.95 11.41
N SER A 137 -2.95 -12.55 12.66
CA SER A 137 -1.63 -12.23 13.23
C SER A 137 -0.67 -13.43 13.30
N THR A 138 -1.19 -14.66 13.20
CA THR A 138 -0.37 -15.88 13.06
C THR A 138 0.09 -16.11 11.60
N ILE A 139 -0.54 -15.45 10.61
CA ILE A 139 -0.19 -15.56 9.19
C ILE A 139 0.85 -14.49 8.81
N ALA A 140 0.61 -13.23 9.19
CA ALA A 140 1.47 -12.09 8.86
C ALA A 140 1.21 -10.92 9.84
N PRO A 141 2.10 -9.91 9.91
CA PRO A 141 1.85 -8.66 10.61
C PRO A 141 0.46 -8.11 10.27
N THR A 142 -0.35 -7.84 11.30
CA THR A 142 -1.78 -7.55 11.16
C THR A 142 -2.11 -6.25 11.88
N LEU A 143 -2.55 -5.23 11.13
CA LEU A 143 -2.88 -3.91 11.67
C LEU A 143 -4.39 -3.66 11.64
N ILE A 144 -4.91 -3.08 12.72
CA ILE A 144 -6.31 -2.67 12.87
C ILE A 144 -6.42 -1.18 12.56
N ILE A 145 -6.95 -0.88 11.37
CA ILE A 145 -7.11 0.47 10.84
C ILE A 145 -8.50 1.02 11.18
N ASN A 146 -8.56 2.13 11.92
CA ASN A 146 -9.80 2.91 11.98
C ASN A 146 -9.90 3.80 10.74
N TYR A 147 -11.11 3.96 10.18
CA TYR A 147 -11.34 4.75 8.96
C TYR A 147 -11.04 6.25 9.14
N ASP A 148 -11.20 6.78 10.36
CA ASP A 148 -10.93 8.18 10.69
C ASP A 148 -9.44 8.46 10.93
N ASP A 149 -8.65 7.42 11.28
CA ASP A 149 -7.21 7.55 11.42
C ASP A 149 -6.54 7.39 10.03
N LYS A 150 -5.49 8.19 9.81
CA LYS A 150 -4.68 8.21 8.59
C LYS A 150 -3.21 7.95 8.85
N SER A 151 -2.83 7.65 10.09
CA SER A 151 -1.47 7.25 10.50
C SER A 151 -0.84 6.22 9.54
N TRP A 152 -1.60 5.18 9.20
CA TRP A 152 -1.22 4.10 8.27
C TRP A 152 -0.89 4.55 6.84
N GLN A 153 -1.39 5.71 6.38
CA GLN A 153 -1.14 6.17 5.01
C GLN A 153 0.36 6.47 4.80
N SER A 154 1.04 7.00 5.82
CA SER A 154 2.49 7.30 5.79
C SER A 154 3.40 6.06 5.87
N LEU A 155 2.84 4.86 6.01
CA LEU A 155 3.59 3.60 5.87
C LEU A 155 3.66 3.10 4.43
N LEU A 156 2.67 3.49 3.61
CA LEU A 156 2.41 2.92 2.29
C LEU A 156 2.77 3.86 1.14
N THR A 157 2.98 5.14 1.45
CA THR A 157 3.64 6.16 0.62
C THR A 157 5.12 6.29 0.99
#